data_AF-X1KME2-F1
#
_entry.id   AF-X1KME2-F1
#
_cell.length_a   1.000
_cell.length_b   1.000
_cell.length_c   1.000
_cell.angle_alpha   90.00
_cell.angle_beta   90.00
_cell.angle_gamma   90.00
#
_symmetry.space_group_name_H-M   'P 1'
#
loop_
_entity.id
_entity.type
_entity.pdbx_description
1 polymer ?
#
loop_
_entity_poly.entity_id
_entity_poly.type
_entity_poly.pdbx_seq_one_letter_code
_entity_poly.pdbx_strand_id
1 'polypeptide(L)'
;WREGIKNKGFVTQQPAHINDIMPTCLELARATYPKKYNGEILDRLDGHSLLPLIDRNEQDKNREYYWEHEGNRALRVSNWKLVAINKTQWELYNLAVDPYELNNLIEQESEKASELLAKYGHM
;
A
#
# COMPACT_ATOMS: atom_id res chain seq x y z
N TRP A 1 -7.19 14.17 -18.89
CA TRP A 1 -6.02 13.28 -18.84
C TRP A 1 -4.84 13.74 -19.70
N ARG A 2 -4.97 14.06 -21.01
CA ARG A 2 -3.82 14.39 -21.89
C ARG A 2 -2.88 15.51 -21.41
N GLU A 3 -3.37 16.49 -20.65
CA GLU A 3 -2.52 17.56 -20.08
C GLU A 3 -2.05 17.28 -18.65
N GLY A 4 -2.67 16.32 -17.95
CA GLY A 4 -2.45 16.04 -16.54
C GLY A 4 -1.39 14.97 -16.27
N ILE A 5 -1.21 14.02 -17.19
CA ILE A 5 -0.17 12.97 -17.09
C ILE A 5 0.80 13.18 -18.24
N LYS A 6 2.05 13.50 -17.90
CA LYS A 6 3.09 13.88 -18.87
C LYS A 6 3.85 12.67 -19.38
N ASN A 7 4.08 11.69 -18.51
CA ASN A 7 4.87 10.51 -18.86
C ASN A 7 3.99 9.45 -19.54
N LYS A 8 4.38 8.99 -20.73
CA LYS A 8 3.59 8.05 -21.56
C LYS A 8 4.43 6.85 -21.95
N GLY A 9 3.80 5.67 -22.02
CA GLY A 9 4.50 4.41 -22.30
C GLY A 9 5.44 3.97 -21.18
N PHE A 10 5.30 4.57 -19.99
CA PHE A 10 6.08 4.27 -18.80
C PHE A 10 5.50 3.06 -18.05
N VAL A 11 6.39 2.21 -17.52
CA VAL A 11 6.04 1.05 -16.69
C VAL A 11 6.81 1.16 -15.38
N THR A 12 6.11 0.96 -14.26
CA THR A 12 6.71 0.92 -12.91
C THR A 12 6.39 -0.39 -12.21
N GLN A 13 7.32 -0.85 -11.38
CA GLN A 13 7.14 -2.02 -10.48
C GLN A 13 6.82 -1.61 -9.04
N GLN A 14 6.69 -0.30 -8.79
CA GLN A 14 6.30 0.19 -7.47
C GLN A 14 4.84 -0.23 -7.18
N PRO A 15 4.54 -0.70 -5.95
CA PRO A 15 3.18 -1.08 -5.58
C PRO A 15 2.20 0.10 -5.67
N ALA A 16 0.94 -0.19 -5.92
CA ALA A 16 -0.17 0.74 -5.83
C ALA A 16 -1.37 -0.01 -5.25
N HIS A 17 -2.35 0.71 -4.71
CA HIS A 17 -3.54 0.11 -4.11
C HIS A 17 -4.82 0.71 -4.69
N ILE A 18 -5.91 -0.06 -4.70
CA ILE A 18 -7.18 0.37 -5.35
C ILE A 18 -7.75 1.66 -4.74
N ASN A 19 -7.53 1.88 -3.44
CA ASN A 19 -7.93 3.10 -2.75
C ASN A 19 -7.19 4.37 -3.24
N ASP A 20 -6.12 4.23 -4.00
CA ASP A 20 -5.36 5.34 -4.60
C ASP A 20 -6.08 5.99 -5.78
N ILE A 21 -7.07 5.30 -6.37
CA ILE A 21 -7.79 5.80 -7.55
C ILE A 21 -8.56 7.08 -7.21
N MET A 22 -9.28 7.09 -6.08
CA MET A 22 -10.09 8.25 -5.66
C MET A 22 -9.24 9.54 -5.46
N PRO A 23 -8.17 9.55 -4.62
CA PRO A 23 -7.34 10.73 -4.46
C PRO A 23 -6.65 11.15 -5.77
N THR A 24 -6.27 10.19 -6.63
CA THR A 24 -5.72 10.51 -7.97
C THR A 24 -6.73 11.26 -8.84
N CYS A 25 -7.98 10.78 -8.89
CA CYS A 25 -9.05 11.42 -9.65
C CYS A 25 -9.36 12.83 -9.12
N LEU A 26 -9.39 13.01 -7.81
CA LEU A 26 -9.61 14.32 -7.18
C LEU A 26 -8.49 15.31 -7.52
N GLU A 27 -7.22 14.89 -7.43
CA GLU A 27 -6.09 15.74 -7.77
C GLU A 27 -6.12 16.17 -9.24
N LEU A 28 -6.39 15.23 -10.16
CA LEU A 28 -6.54 15.52 -11.58
C LEU A 28 -7.71 16.46 -11.89
N ALA A 29 -8.82 16.31 -11.17
CA ALA A 29 -10.00 17.16 -11.30
C ALA A 29 -9.84 18.52 -10.59
N ARG A 30 -8.76 18.72 -9.82
CA ARG A 30 -8.57 19.86 -8.92
C ARG A 30 -9.75 20.03 -7.95
N ALA A 31 -10.27 18.90 -7.47
CA ALA A 31 -11.41 18.82 -6.56
C ALA A 31 -10.95 18.48 -5.14
N THR A 32 -11.75 18.89 -4.16
CA THR A 32 -11.48 18.62 -2.74
C THR A 32 -12.43 17.55 -2.22
N TYR A 33 -11.90 16.53 -1.54
CA TYR A 33 -12.73 15.56 -0.83
C TYR A 33 -13.44 16.25 0.36
N PRO A 34 -14.77 16.23 0.43
CA PRO A 34 -15.50 16.94 1.47
C PRO A 34 -15.33 16.26 2.84
N LYS A 35 -15.30 17.05 3.92
CA LYS A 35 -15.30 16.51 5.29
C LYS A 35 -16.68 16.02 5.73
N LYS A 36 -17.73 16.53 5.09
CA LYS A 36 -19.13 16.17 5.36
C LYS A 36 -19.91 16.10 4.06
N TYR A 37 -20.84 15.16 3.96
CA TYR A 37 -21.75 15.04 2.84
C TYR A 37 -23.11 14.52 3.32
N ASN A 38 -24.20 15.17 2.91
CA ASN A 38 -25.57 14.85 3.36
C ASN A 38 -25.75 14.74 4.88
N GLY A 39 -25.07 15.59 5.65
CA GLY A 39 -25.16 15.62 7.11
C GLY A 39 -24.20 14.66 7.84
N GLU A 40 -23.62 13.70 7.12
CA GLU A 40 -22.68 12.73 7.67
C GLU A 40 -21.23 13.22 7.60
N ILE A 41 -20.41 12.83 8.58
CA ILE A 41 -18.96 13.02 8.56
C ILE A 41 -18.35 11.89 7.73
N LEU A 42 -17.54 12.23 6.73
CA LEU A 42 -16.86 11.24 5.91
C LEU A 42 -15.52 10.85 6.53
N ASP A 43 -15.19 9.58 6.45
CA ASP A 43 -13.84 9.09 6.74
C ASP A 43 -12.82 9.70 5.80
N ARG A 44 -11.59 9.81 6.27
CA ARG A 44 -10.47 10.26 5.44
C ARG A 44 -10.20 9.22 4.37
N LEU A 45 -9.67 9.66 3.24
CA LEU A 45 -9.16 8.75 2.23
C LEU A 45 -7.90 8.06 2.77
N ASP A 46 -7.89 6.73 2.71
CA ASP A 46 -6.72 5.92 3.09
C ASP A 46 -5.66 5.84 1.97
N GLY A 47 -6.08 6.10 0.73
CA GLY A 47 -5.21 6.08 -0.43
C GLY A 47 -4.42 7.38 -0.60
N HIS A 48 -3.37 7.30 -1.41
CA HIS A 48 -2.57 8.44 -1.85
C HIS A 48 -2.68 8.59 -3.37
N SER A 49 -2.56 9.82 -3.86
CA SER A 49 -2.56 10.03 -5.32
C SER A 49 -1.38 9.31 -5.98
N LEU A 50 -1.65 8.71 -7.13
CA LEU A 50 -0.65 8.05 -7.98
C LEU A 50 0.10 9.01 -8.90
N LEU A 51 -0.27 10.31 -8.94
CA LEU A 51 0.41 11.26 -9.84
C LEU A 51 1.93 11.34 -9.62
N PRO A 52 2.46 11.39 -8.39
CA PRO A 52 3.91 11.32 -8.16
C PRO A 52 4.54 10.06 -8.76
N LEU A 53 3.85 8.92 -8.64
CA LEU A 53 4.33 7.65 -9.17
C LEU A 53 4.28 7.62 -10.70
N ILE A 54 3.16 8.02 -11.31
CA ILE A 54 2.94 7.92 -12.75
C ILE A 54 3.80 8.95 -13.52
N ASP A 55 3.94 10.17 -13.00
CA ASP A 55 4.68 11.23 -13.69
C ASP A 55 6.17 11.26 -13.37
N ARG A 56 6.58 10.88 -12.15
CA ARG A 56 7.98 11.01 -11.69
C ARG A 56 8.61 9.70 -11.23
N ASN A 57 7.86 8.60 -11.22
CA ASN A 57 8.30 7.32 -10.63
C ASN A 57 8.74 7.46 -9.17
N GLU A 58 8.06 8.35 -8.43
CA GLU A 58 8.33 8.61 -7.02
C GLU A 58 7.27 7.92 -6.16
N GLN A 59 7.74 7.15 -5.18
CA GLN A 59 6.89 6.56 -4.16
C GLN A 59 7.59 6.61 -2.80
N ASP A 60 6.80 6.87 -1.76
CA ASP A 60 7.26 6.72 -0.39
C ASP A 60 7.58 5.24 -0.10
N LYS A 61 8.85 4.96 0.14
CA LYS A 61 9.35 3.62 0.47
C LYS A 61 8.86 3.11 1.82
N ASN A 62 8.42 4.01 2.69
CA ASN A 62 7.88 3.68 4.00
C ASN A 62 6.36 3.51 3.98
N ARG A 63 5.72 3.69 2.82
CA ARG A 63 4.28 3.50 2.70
C ARG A 63 3.89 2.07 3.06
N GLU A 64 2.86 1.99 3.89
CA GLU A 64 2.30 0.76 4.39
C GLU A 64 1.05 0.38 3.58
N TYR A 65 0.99 -0.87 3.17
CA TYR A 65 -0.15 -1.45 2.46
C TYR A 65 -0.73 -2.58 3.32
N TYR A 66 -1.99 -2.42 3.70
CA TYR A 66 -2.71 -3.39 4.53
C TYR A 66 -3.78 -4.08 3.69
N TRP A 67 -4.00 -5.37 3.94
CA TRP A 67 -5.20 -6.05 3.51
C TRP A 67 -5.60 -7.16 4.48
N GLU A 68 -6.91 -7.31 4.64
CA GLU A 68 -7.54 -8.37 5.42
C GLU A 68 -8.69 -8.94 4.60
N HIS A 69 -8.80 -10.26 4.57
CA HIS A 69 -9.94 -10.94 3.96
C HIS A 69 -10.15 -12.29 4.63
N GLU A 70 -11.31 -12.44 5.28
CA GLU A 70 -11.75 -13.69 5.91
C GLU A 70 -10.75 -14.29 6.90
N GLY A 71 -10.09 -13.43 7.69
CA GLY A 71 -9.09 -13.83 8.68
C GLY A 71 -7.67 -14.00 8.13
N ASN A 72 -7.48 -13.90 6.82
CA ASN A 72 -6.18 -13.70 6.21
C ASN A 72 -5.79 -12.24 6.35
N ARG A 73 -4.54 -11.97 6.69
CA ARG A 73 -4.07 -10.61 6.95
C ARG A 73 -2.66 -10.41 6.43
N ALA A 74 -2.35 -9.19 5.99
CA ALA A 74 -1.01 -8.83 5.58
C ALA A 74 -0.70 -7.35 5.76
N LEU A 75 0.60 -7.07 5.88
CA LEU A 75 1.22 -5.76 5.76
C LEU A 75 2.36 -5.86 4.76
N ARG A 76 2.42 -4.92 3.82
CA ARG A 76 3.58 -4.74 2.94
C ARG A 76 4.17 -3.35 3.12
N VAL A 77 5.50 -3.31 3.30
CA VAL A 77 6.30 -2.09 3.31
C VAL A 77 7.46 -2.30 2.34
N SER A 78 7.47 -1.55 1.23
CA SER A 78 8.43 -1.74 0.14
C SER A 78 8.44 -3.21 -0.35
N ASN A 79 9.56 -3.91 -0.22
CA ASN A 79 9.73 -5.31 -0.62
C ASN A 79 9.39 -6.31 0.49
N TRP A 80 9.19 -5.85 1.73
CA TRP A 80 8.90 -6.74 2.84
C TRP A 80 7.40 -6.93 2.98
N LYS A 81 6.98 -8.18 3.12
CA LYS A 81 5.59 -8.55 3.35
C LYS A 81 5.49 -9.47 4.55
N LEU A 82 4.63 -9.08 5.48
CA LEU A 82 4.18 -9.87 6.60
C LEU A 82 2.81 -10.43 6.23
N VAL A 83 2.57 -11.73 6.39
CA VAL A 83 1.29 -12.37 6.04
C VAL A 83 0.94 -13.50 7.01
N ALA A 84 -0.34 -13.69 7.27
CA ALA A 84 -0.86 -14.82 8.04
C ALA A 84 -2.18 -15.30 7.43
N ILE A 85 -2.33 -16.61 7.29
CA ILE A 85 -3.52 -17.26 6.73
C ILE A 85 -4.46 -17.63 7.88
N ASN A 86 -5.76 -17.36 7.78
CA ASN A 86 -6.76 -17.79 8.79
C ASN A 86 -6.34 -17.55 10.25
N LYS A 87 -5.76 -16.38 10.53
CA LYS A 87 -5.26 -15.98 11.87
C LYS A 87 -4.19 -16.91 12.46
N THR A 88 -3.47 -17.67 11.64
CA THR A 88 -2.29 -18.43 12.07
C THR A 88 -1.15 -17.50 12.50
N GLN A 89 -0.01 -18.11 12.81
CA GLN A 89 1.25 -17.39 13.00
C GLN A 89 1.62 -16.60 11.75
N TRP A 90 2.33 -15.50 11.99
CA TRP A 90 2.85 -14.66 10.94
C TRP A 90 4.02 -15.31 10.23
N GLU A 91 4.15 -14.99 8.95
CA GLU A 91 5.27 -15.33 8.10
C GLU A 91 5.81 -14.04 7.48
N LEU A 92 7.12 -14.02 7.18
CA LEU A 92 7.82 -12.86 6.64
C LEU A 92 8.48 -13.23 5.31
N TYR A 93 8.29 -12.39 4.30
CA TYR A 93 8.84 -12.59 2.96
C TYR A 93 9.49 -11.32 2.42
N ASN A 94 10.53 -11.50 1.59
CA ASN A 94 11.14 -10.44 0.80
C ASN A 94 10.78 -10.60 -0.68
N LEU A 95 9.77 -9.85 -1.11
CA LEU A 95 9.19 -9.90 -2.46
C LEU A 95 10.16 -9.48 -3.58
N ALA A 96 11.29 -8.86 -3.26
CA ALA A 96 12.30 -8.54 -4.28
C ALA A 96 13.06 -9.76 -4.78
N VAL A 97 13.20 -10.79 -3.95
CA VAL A 97 13.94 -12.02 -4.27
C VAL A 97 13.05 -13.26 -4.23
N ASP A 98 11.93 -13.20 -3.50
CA ASP A 98 10.94 -14.26 -3.37
C ASP A 98 9.51 -13.71 -3.60
N PRO A 99 9.15 -13.42 -4.86
CA PRO A 99 7.84 -12.88 -5.21
C PRO A 99 6.69 -13.88 -5.02
N TYR A 100 7.01 -15.17 -4.82
CA TYR A 100 6.04 -16.25 -4.65
C TYR A 100 5.88 -16.71 -3.20
N GLU A 101 6.58 -16.07 -2.26
CA GLU A 101 6.43 -16.29 -0.82
C GLU A 101 6.72 -17.75 -0.41
N LEU A 102 7.80 -18.30 -0.95
CA LEU A 102 8.17 -19.71 -0.73
C LEU A 102 9.07 -19.94 0.48
N ASN A 103 9.80 -18.91 0.91
CA ASN A 103 10.82 -19.00 1.96
C ASN A 103 10.44 -18.06 3.10
N ASN A 104 9.85 -18.61 4.16
CA ASN A 104 9.55 -17.84 5.36
C ASN A 104 10.84 -17.43 6.06
N LEU A 105 11.05 -16.12 6.22
CA LEU A 105 12.24 -15.50 6.80
C LEU A 105 12.03 -15.00 8.24
N ILE A 106 10.90 -15.33 8.89
CA ILE A 106 10.52 -14.66 10.14
C ILE A 106 11.52 -14.88 11.29
N GLU A 107 12.19 -16.03 11.33
CA GLU A 107 13.23 -16.33 12.32
C GLU A 107 14.59 -15.75 11.91
N GLN A 108 14.90 -15.78 10.61
CA GLN A 108 16.18 -15.33 10.05
C GLN A 108 16.30 -13.80 10.06
N GLU A 109 15.19 -13.10 9.87
CA GLU A 109 15.09 -11.64 9.77
C GLU A 109 14.26 -11.07 10.93
N SER A 110 14.60 -11.48 12.16
CA SER A 110 13.81 -11.21 13.38
C SER A 110 13.64 -9.72 13.71
N GLU A 111 14.64 -8.88 13.40
CA GLU A 111 14.55 -7.42 13.55
C GLU A 111 13.48 -6.85 12.60
N LYS A 112 13.52 -7.27 11.33
CA LYS A 112 12.54 -6.84 10.32
C LYS A 112 11.14 -7.36 10.64
N ALA A 113 11.03 -8.61 11.11
CA ALA A 113 9.78 -9.18 11.57
C ALA A 113 9.17 -8.33 12.70
N SER A 114 9.98 -7.98 13.70
CA SER A 114 9.54 -7.17 14.85
C SER A 114 9.09 -5.78 14.43
N GLU A 115 9.79 -5.14 13.50
CA GLU A 115 9.40 -3.84 12.94
C GLU A 115 8.01 -3.89 12.28
N LEU A 116 7.79 -4.86 11.39
CA LEU A 116 6.52 -4.98 10.66
C LEU A 116 5.37 -5.43 11.57
N LEU A 117 5.64 -6.30 12.55
CA LEU A 117 4.67 -6.69 13.56
C LEU A 117 4.22 -5.48 14.41
N ALA A 118 5.16 -4.61 14.80
CA ALA A 118 4.84 -3.40 15.53
C ALA A 118 3.96 -2.46 14.69
N LYS A 119 4.29 -2.26 13.40
CA LYS A 119 3.46 -1.47 12.47
C LYS A 119 2.03 -2.02 12.36
N TYR A 120 1.87 -3.33 12.17
CA TYR A 120 0.55 -3.95 12.08
C TYR A 120 -0.25 -3.84 13.38
N GLY A 121 0.40 -3.94 14.55
CA GLY A 121 -0.27 -3.82 15.84
C GLY A 121 -0.79 -2.41 16.16
N HIS A 122 -0.41 -1.40 15.38
CA HIS A 122 -0.90 -0.02 15.49
C HIS A 122 -2.05 0.31 14.53
N MET A 123 -2.45 -0.64 13.68
CA MET A 123 -3.68 -0.58 12.87
C MET A 123 -4.91 -0.75 13.77
#